data_AF-A0A949EUM5-F1
#
_entry.id   AF-A0A949EUM5-F1
#
_cell.length_a   1.000
_cell.length_b   1.000
_cell.length_c   1.000
_cell.angle_alpha   90.00
_cell.angle_beta   90.00
_cell.angle_gamma   90.00
#
_symmetry.space_group_name_H-M   'P 1'
#
loop_
_entity.id
_entity.type
_entity.pdbx_description
1 polymer ?
#
loop_
_entity_poly.entity_id
_entity_poly.type
_entity_poly.pdbx_seq_one_letter_code
_entity_poly.pdbx_strand_id
1 'polypeptide(L)'
;MTRVLPPPMERFDPVTARWVTPGGPLPDPQRDSFDPDHREPVELVGPIPGELAGLDRLATSDGDRSMRRWRRRRWIVLAIVGLAIVAMLISGSLTG
;
A
#
# COMPACT_ATOMS: atom_id res chain seq x y z
N MET A 1 40.34 -1.80 -8.09
CA MET A 1 40.05 -0.36 -7.86
C MET A 1 38.68 -0.07 -8.44
N THR A 2 37.65 0.03 -7.60
CA THR A 2 36.28 0.37 -8.01
C THR A 2 36.25 1.86 -8.38
N ARG A 3 35.99 2.16 -9.65
CA ARG A 3 35.88 3.52 -10.16
C ARG A 3 34.53 4.08 -9.71
N VAL A 4 34.52 4.83 -8.62
CA VAL A 4 33.32 5.52 -8.15
C VAL A 4 33.06 6.66 -9.14
N LEU A 5 32.08 6.48 -10.03
CA LEU A 5 31.61 7.57 -10.86
C LEU A 5 30.98 8.64 -9.95
N PRO A 6 31.20 9.94 -10.22
CA PRO A 6 30.50 11.00 -9.52
C PRO A 6 28.98 10.83 -9.72
N PRO A 7 28.17 11.13 -8.70
CA PRO A 7 26.72 11.05 -8.84
C PRO A 7 26.27 11.96 -10.00
N PRO A 8 25.25 11.55 -10.78
CA PRO A 8 24.72 12.37 -11.87
C PRO A 8 24.27 13.73 -11.31
N MET A 9 24.52 14.82 -12.05
CA MET A 9 24.08 16.15 -11.62
C MET A 9 22.56 16.18 -11.48
N GLU A 10 22.08 16.54 -10.29
CA GLU A 10 20.67 16.82 -10.04
C GLU A 10 20.24 18.00 -10.92
N ARG A 11 19.12 17.82 -11.64
CA ARG A 11 18.55 18.88 -12.47
C ARG A 11 17.14 19.19 -11.99
N PHE A 12 16.88 20.46 -11.69
CA PHE A 12 15.52 20.92 -11.42
C PHE A 12 14.68 20.90 -12.71
N ASP A 13 13.54 20.22 -12.70
CA ASP A 13 12.53 20.27 -13.77
C ASP A 13 11.45 21.31 -13.41
N PRO A 14 11.43 22.46 -14.10
CA PRO A 14 10.49 23.53 -13.79
C PRO A 14 9.05 23.22 -14.21
N VAL A 15 8.81 22.24 -15.09
CA VAL A 15 7.46 21.87 -15.54
C VAL A 15 6.72 21.09 -14.45
N THR A 16 7.47 20.28 -13.70
CA THR A 16 6.93 19.42 -12.66
C THR A 16 7.37 19.82 -11.25
N ALA A 17 8.12 20.92 -11.12
CA ALA A 17 8.67 21.47 -9.87
C ALA A 17 9.40 20.42 -9.01
N ARG A 18 10.11 19.48 -9.65
CA ARG A 18 10.81 18.39 -8.97
C ARG A 18 12.30 18.39 -9.29
N TRP A 19 13.10 17.96 -8.32
CA TRP A 19 14.49 17.61 -8.56
C TRP A 19 14.53 16.28 -9.31
N VAL A 20 14.94 16.30 -10.57
CA VAL A 20 15.12 15.11 -11.39
C VAL A 20 16.53 14.61 -11.14
N THR A 21 16.67 13.70 -10.18
CA THR A 21 17.85 12.84 -10.11
C THR A 21 17.75 11.87 -11.29
N PRO A 22 18.75 11.81 -12.19
CA PRO A 22 18.78 10.81 -13.25
C PRO A 22 18.78 9.41 -12.61
N GLY A 23 17.63 8.74 -12.57
CA GLY A 23 17.49 7.43 -11.90
C GLY A 23 16.20 7.24 -11.09
N GLY A 24 15.41 8.28 -10.86
CA GLY A 24 14.16 8.18 -10.10
C GLY A 24 14.28 8.74 -8.68
N PRO A 25 13.32 8.44 -7.78
CA PRO A 25 13.40 8.87 -6.38
C PRO A 25 14.71 8.39 -5.75
N LEU A 26 15.24 9.18 -4.82
CA LEU A 26 16.48 8.84 -4.14
C LEU A 26 16.27 7.49 -3.42
N PRO A 27 17.13 6.48 -3.65
CA PRO A 27 16.99 5.19 -3.00
C PRO A 27 17.15 5.35 -1.49
N ASP A 28 16.28 4.70 -0.73
CA ASP A 28 16.32 4.62 0.72
C ASP A 28 16.82 3.23 1.13
N PRO A 29 18.14 3.04 1.30
CA PRO A 29 18.73 1.73 1.57
C PRO A 29 18.28 1.14 2.91
N GLN A 30 17.86 1.99 3.86
CA GLN A 30 17.32 1.51 5.12
C GLN A 30 15.97 0.86 4.86
N ARG A 31 15.08 1.52 4.11
CA ARG A 31 13.79 0.94 3.73
C ARG A 31 13.93 -0.31 2.87
N ASP A 32 14.82 -0.30 1.88
CA ASP A 32 15.03 -1.44 0.98
C ASP A 32 15.42 -2.73 1.72
N SER A 33 16.06 -2.61 2.89
CA SER A 33 16.44 -3.76 3.71
C SER A 33 15.25 -4.42 4.43
N PHE A 34 14.17 -3.67 4.70
CA PHE A 34 12.99 -4.14 5.42
C PHE A 34 11.78 -4.37 4.49
N ASP A 35 11.63 -3.56 3.43
CA ASP A 35 10.52 -3.60 2.47
C ASP A 35 11.05 -3.39 1.04
N PRO A 36 11.77 -4.38 0.46
CA PRO A 36 12.35 -4.27 -0.87
C PRO A 36 11.30 -4.08 -1.97
N ASP A 37 10.10 -4.66 -1.77
CA ASP A 37 8.99 -4.56 -2.72
C ASP A 37 8.13 -3.29 -2.51
N HIS A 38 8.48 -2.45 -1.54
CA HIS A 38 7.79 -1.19 -1.23
C HIS A 38 6.29 -1.36 -0.96
N ARG A 39 5.88 -2.50 -0.39
CA ARG A 39 4.46 -2.87 -0.20
C ARG A 39 3.86 -2.32 1.08
N GLU A 40 4.68 -1.98 2.07
CA GLU A 40 4.18 -1.48 3.34
C GLU A 40 3.82 0.01 3.23
N PRO A 41 2.63 0.41 3.70
CA PRO A 41 2.26 1.81 3.77
C PRO A 41 3.15 2.53 4.79
N VAL A 42 3.67 3.69 4.41
CA VAL A 42 4.50 4.52 5.29
C VAL A 42 3.61 5.25 6.29
N GLU A 43 3.86 5.05 7.58
CA GLU A 43 3.21 5.80 8.65
C GLU A 43 3.91 7.15 8.85
N LEU A 44 3.12 8.24 8.85
CA LEU A 44 3.64 9.58 9.07
C LEU A 44 3.62 9.91 10.56
N VAL A 45 4.78 10.25 11.13
CA VAL A 45 4.96 10.53 12.57
C VAL A 45 4.51 11.96 12.95
N GLY A 46 3.69 12.61 12.12
CA GLY A 46 3.26 13.98 12.33
C GLY A 46 2.26 14.45 11.27
N PRO A 47 1.66 15.64 11.47
CA PRO A 47 0.74 16.20 10.50
C PRO A 47 1.46 16.51 9.18
N ILE A 48 0.81 16.19 8.07
CA ILE A 48 1.30 16.56 6.74
C ILE A 48 1.33 18.09 6.64
N PRO A 49 2.43 18.70 6.18
CA PRO A 49 2.50 20.14 5.94
C PRO A 49 1.33 20.62 5.08
N GLY A 50 0.79 21.81 5.37
CA GLY A 50 -0.41 22.32 4.68
C GLY A 50 -0.23 22.44 3.18
N GLU A 51 1.00 22.67 2.72
CA GLU A 51 1.41 22.75 1.32
C GLU A 51 1.23 21.41 0.58
N LEU A 52 1.21 20.29 1.30
CA LEU A 52 1.12 18.92 0.77
C LEU A 52 -0.24 18.25 1.06
N ALA A 53 -1.12 18.89 1.81
CA ALA A 53 -2.43 18.35 2.20
C ALA A 53 -3.35 18.00 1.01
N GLY A 54 -3.13 18.62 -0.16
CA GLY A 54 -3.86 18.30 -1.39
C GLY A 54 -3.50 16.93 -1.99
N LEU A 55 -2.28 16.44 -1.76
CA LEU A 55 -1.78 15.17 -2.29
C LEU A 55 -2.18 13.97 -1.42
N ASP A 56 -2.43 14.21 -0.14
CA ASP A 56 -2.84 13.18 0.84
C ASP A 56 -4.18 12.51 0.49
N ARG A 57 -5.11 13.27 -0.10
CA ARG A 57 -6.41 12.74 -0.55
C ARG A 57 -6.28 11.69 -1.66
N LEU A 58 -5.23 11.76 -2.49
CA LEU A 58 -5.00 10.79 -3.57
C LEU A 58 -4.45 9.47 -3.00
N ALA A 59 -3.48 9.54 -2.09
CA ALA A 59 -2.84 8.37 -1.46
C ALA A 59 -3.80 7.61 -0.53
N THR A 60 -4.58 8.32 0.28
CA THR A 60 -5.56 7.70 1.20
C THR A 60 -6.65 6.92 0.45
N SER A 61 -7.03 7.37 -0.76
CA SER A 61 -8.16 6.78 -1.49
C SER A 61 -7.89 5.35 -2.00
N ASP A 62 -6.65 4.98 -2.30
CA ASP A 62 -6.32 3.64 -2.79
C ASP A 62 -6.07 2.64 -1.64
N GLY A 63 -5.48 3.10 -0.54
CA GLY A 63 -5.36 2.32 0.69
C GLY A 63 -6.72 1.89 1.24
N ASP A 64 -7.66 2.83 1.34
CA ASP A 64 -9.02 2.56 1.84
C ASP A 64 -9.81 1.59 0.94
N ARG A 65 -9.67 1.69 -0.38
CA ARG A 65 -10.33 0.77 -1.32
C ARG A 65 -9.81 -0.66 -1.16
N SER A 66 -8.49 -0.83 -0.99
CA SER A 66 -7.87 -2.14 -0.83
C SER A 66 -8.32 -2.81 0.48
N MET A 67 -8.35 -2.06 1.57
CA MET A 67 -8.73 -2.55 2.90
C MET A 67 -10.23 -2.87 2.97
N ARG A 68 -11.06 -2.08 2.27
CA ARG A 68 -12.51 -2.33 2.15
C ARG A 68 -12.82 -3.56 1.29
N ARG A 69 -12.03 -3.84 0.24
CA ARG A 69 -12.15 -5.08 -0.56
C ARG A 69 -11.78 -6.32 0.26
N TRP A 70 -10.71 -6.25 1.05
CA TRP A 70 -10.30 -7.35 1.91
C TRP A 70 -11.35 -7.67 2.99
N ARG A 71 -11.86 -6.64 3.69
CA ARG A 71 -12.96 -6.80 4.66
C ARG A 71 -14.21 -7.41 4.01
N ARG A 72 -14.60 -6.95 2.82
CA ARG A 72 -15.76 -7.51 2.10
C ARG A 72 -15.58 -9.00 1.77
N ARG A 73 -14.40 -9.40 1.29
CA ARG A 73 -14.08 -10.82 1.03
C ARG A 73 -14.17 -11.66 2.29
N ARG A 74 -13.64 -11.17 3.41
CA ARG A 74 -13.71 -11.87 4.71
C ARG A 74 -15.15 -12.11 5.16
N TRP A 75 -16.02 -11.11 5.02
CA TRP A 75 -17.45 -11.26 5.33
C TRP A 75 -18.17 -12.26 4.42
N ILE A 76 -17.85 -12.27 3.12
CA ILE A 76 -18.41 -13.25 2.18
C ILE A 76 -18.01 -14.67 2.59
N VAL A 77 -16.74 -14.91 2.92
CA VAL A 77 -16.27 -16.23 3.36
C VAL A 77 -16.99 -16.67 4.64
N LEU A 78 -17.11 -15.78 5.64
CA LEU A 78 -17.84 -16.08 6.87
C LEU A 78 -19.31 -16.41 6.62
N ALA A 79 -19.97 -15.69 5.70
CA ALA A 79 -21.36 -15.97 5.33
C ALA A 79 -21.51 -17.36 4.68
N ILE A 80 -20.60 -17.74 3.78
CA ILE A 80 -20.60 -19.06 3.13
C ILE A 80 -20.41 -20.17 4.16
N VAL A 81 -19.43 -20.01 5.06
CA VAL A 81 -19.16 -20.99 6.13
C VAL A 81 -20.36 -21.12 7.07
N GLY A 82 -20.96 -20.00 7.47
CA GLY A 82 -22.18 -20.01 8.29
C GLY A 82 -23.34 -20.72 7.60
N LEU A 83 -23.57 -20.45 6.32
CA LEU A 83 -24.62 -21.10 5.53
C LEU A 83 -24.40 -22.62 5.44
N ALA A 84 -23.16 -23.05 5.22
CA ALA A 84 -22.79 -24.47 5.13
C ALA A 84 -23.06 -25.20 6.46
N ILE A 85 -22.71 -24.60 7.59
CA ILE A 85 -22.99 -25.15 8.92
C ILE A 85 -24.50 -25.29 9.14
N VAL A 86 -25.27 -24.26 8.83
CA VAL A 86 -26.74 -24.28 8.97
C VAL A 86 -27.36 -25.36 8.09
N ALA A 87 -26.94 -25.47 6.83
CA ALA A 87 -27.43 -26.50 5.92
C ALA A 87 -27.09 -27.93 6.41
N MET A 88 -25.92 -28.11 7.01
CA MET A 88 -25.48 -29.38 7.57
C MET A 88 -26.30 -29.77 8.81
N LEU A 89 -26.60 -28.82 9.70
CA LEU A 89 -27.46 -29.05 10.86
C LEU A 89 -28.89 -29.42 10.46
N ILE A 90 -29.47 -28.71 9.47
CA ILE A 90 -30.80 -29.01 8.95
C ILE A 90 -30.82 -30.40 8.33
N SER A 91 -29.86 -30.70 7.44
CA SER A 91 -29.80 -32.01 6.77
C SER A 91 -29.55 -33.17 7.75
N GLY A 92 -28.72 -32.96 8.77
CA GLY A 92 -28.48 -33.93 9.84
C GLY A 92 -29.72 -34.17 10.70
N SER A 93 -30.50 -33.13 10.99
CA SER A 93 -31.75 -33.27 11.74
C SER A 93 -32.90 -33.96 10.98
N LEU A 94 -32.83 -33.97 9.64
CA LEU A 94 -33.80 -34.64 8.76
C LEU A 94 -33.49 -36.12 8.52
N THR A 95 -32.30 -36.59 8.89
CA THR A 95 -31.82 -37.97 8.64
C THR A 95 -31.61 -38.79 9.91
N GLY A 96 -31.84 -38.21 11.09
CA GLY A 96 -31.74 -38.86 12.40
C GLY A 96 -33.09 -39.27 12.98
#